data_AF-A0A661TKZ5-F1
#
_entry.id   AF-A0A661TKZ5-F1
#
_cell.length_a   1.000
_cell.length_b   1.000
_cell.length_c   1.000
_cell.angle_alpha   90.00
_cell.angle_beta   90.00
_cell.angle_gamma   90.00
#
_symmetry.space_group_name_H-M   'P 1'
#
loop_
_entity.id
_entity.type
_entity.pdbx_description
1 polymer ?
#
loop_
_entity_poly.entity_id
_entity_poly.type
_entity_poly.pdbx_seq_one_letter_code
_entity_poly.pdbx_strand_id
1 'polypeptide(L)'
;MKLGKFDQSGRRKPLPIQGSEFTLNVDTLIVAIGQRPDDLFEKIIEEIKLQTTNLKLFAGGDIVSGPSTVVKAIASGHQAAEEIDKAIRTKNGEPPYKPPLEEKIEIPLIIDENITELPQARMPKLVISKRINNFKEVELGFTREKAIYEAERCLRCDAEIEE
;
A
#
# COMPACT_ATOMS: atom_id res chain seq x y z
N MET A 1 -24.25 9.82 16.49
CA MET A 1 -23.00 10.50 16.97
C MET A 1 -22.95 11.92 16.42
N LYS A 2 -22.37 12.88 17.16
CA LYS A 2 -22.04 14.24 16.68
C LYS A 2 -20.55 14.53 16.84
N LEU A 3 -20.00 15.42 16.01
CA LEU A 3 -18.60 15.82 16.09
C LEU A 3 -18.39 16.90 17.16
N GLY A 4 -17.59 16.60 18.18
CA GLY A 4 -17.17 17.53 19.22
C GLY A 4 -16.06 18.49 18.80
N LYS A 5 -15.40 19.08 19.79
CA LYS A 5 -14.21 19.93 19.61
C LYS A 5 -13.01 19.09 19.16
N PHE A 6 -12.06 19.76 18.52
CA PHE A 6 -10.75 19.20 18.26
C PHE A 6 -10.02 18.89 19.57
N ASP A 7 -9.34 17.76 19.62
CA ASP A 7 -8.35 17.44 20.64
C ASP A 7 -6.96 17.99 20.26
N GLN A 8 -5.97 17.74 21.12
CA GLN A 8 -4.59 18.20 20.90
C GLN A 8 -3.92 17.56 19.67
N SER A 9 -4.45 16.44 19.14
CA SER A 9 -3.95 15.80 17.91
C SER A 9 -4.55 16.40 16.63
N GLY A 10 -5.49 17.35 16.76
CA GLY A 10 -6.22 17.90 15.62
C GLY A 10 -7.36 16.99 15.14
N ARG A 11 -7.79 16.00 15.94
CA ARG A 11 -8.94 15.14 15.63
C ARG A 11 -10.18 15.61 16.38
N ARG A 12 -11.35 15.54 15.75
CA ARG A 12 -12.64 15.83 16.43
C ARG A 12 -13.07 14.63 17.26
N LYS A 13 -13.45 14.86 18.52
CA LYS A 13 -13.96 13.80 19.40
C LYS A 13 -15.38 13.36 18.97
N PRO A 14 -15.67 12.07 18.81
CA PRO A 14 -17.03 11.60 18.59
C PRO A 14 -17.83 11.68 19.90
N LEU A 15 -19.00 12.32 19.88
CA LEU A 15 -19.90 12.43 21.03
C LEU A 15 -21.21 11.68 20.74
N PRO A 16 -21.66 10.77 21.61
CA PRO A 16 -22.94 10.11 21.44
C PRO A 16 -24.08 11.14 21.51
N ILE A 17 -25.16 10.88 20.77
CA ILE A 17 -26.40 11.64 20.85
C ILE A 17 -27.37 10.75 21.62
N GLN A 18 -27.71 11.12 22.85
CA GLN A 18 -28.62 10.32 23.68
C GLN A 18 -29.99 10.17 23.00
N GLY A 19 -30.55 8.97 23.07
CA GLY A 19 -31.85 8.65 22.46
C GLY A 19 -31.86 8.60 20.92
N SER A 20 -30.70 8.69 20.26
CA SER A 20 -30.60 8.55 18.79
C SER A 20 -30.39 7.11 18.31
N GLU A 21 -30.51 6.15 19.21
CA GLU A 21 -30.40 4.72 18.91
C GLU A 21 -31.61 4.27 18.11
N PHE A 22 -31.39 3.37 17.16
CA PHE A 22 -32.47 2.81 16.35
C PHE A 22 -32.15 1.37 16.00
N THR A 23 -33.19 0.59 15.75
CA THR A 23 -33.09 -0.78 15.27
C THR A 23 -33.26 -0.80 13.76
N LEU A 24 -32.42 -1.56 13.07
CA LEU A 24 -32.52 -1.78 11.63
C LEU A 24 -32.82 -3.26 11.39
N ASN A 25 -33.89 -3.56 10.64
CA ASN A 25 -34.16 -4.92 10.19
C ASN A 25 -33.29 -5.21 8.98
N VAL A 26 -32.38 -6.18 9.10
CA VAL A 26 -31.47 -6.61 8.03
C VAL A 26 -31.46 -8.12 7.93
N ASP A 27 -31.43 -8.64 6.70
CA ASP A 27 -31.31 -10.08 6.45
C ASP A 27 -29.85 -10.54 6.54
N THR A 28 -28.89 -9.63 6.38
CA THR A 28 -27.44 -9.93 6.41
C THR A 28 -26.66 -8.75 6.97
N LEU A 29 -25.73 -9.04 7.87
CA LEU A 29 -24.80 -8.08 8.47
C LEU A 29 -23.36 -8.51 8.14
N ILE A 30 -22.60 -7.62 7.47
CA ILE A 30 -21.17 -7.82 7.18
C ILE A 30 -20.38 -6.87 8.08
N VAL A 31 -19.63 -7.41 9.03
CA VAL A 31 -18.82 -6.62 9.96
C VAL A 31 -17.47 -6.30 9.32
N ALA A 32 -17.24 -5.04 8.99
CA ALA A 32 -16.02 -4.55 8.35
C ALA A 32 -15.36 -3.41 9.15
N ILE A 33 -15.24 -3.59 10.47
CA ILE A 33 -14.71 -2.57 11.41
C ILE A 33 -13.17 -2.55 11.51
N GLY A 34 -12.49 -3.35 10.68
CA GLY A 34 -11.03 -3.50 10.67
C GLY A 34 -10.59 -4.91 10.99
N GLN A 35 -9.28 -5.07 11.21
CA GLN A 35 -8.61 -6.33 11.51
C GLN A 35 -7.61 -6.12 12.65
N ARG A 36 -7.29 -7.20 13.38
CA ARG A 36 -6.26 -7.22 14.41
C ARG A 36 -5.48 -8.54 14.35
N PRO A 37 -4.20 -8.57 14.73
CA PRO A 37 -3.47 -9.82 14.92
C PRO A 37 -4.17 -10.72 15.94
N ASP A 38 -3.98 -12.03 15.81
CA ASP A 38 -4.43 -12.99 16.82
C ASP A 38 -3.56 -12.90 18.08
N ASP A 39 -4.15 -13.19 19.25
CA ASP A 39 -3.55 -13.04 20.58
C ASP A 39 -2.19 -13.76 20.76
N LEU A 40 -1.91 -14.79 19.94
CA LEU A 40 -0.62 -15.52 19.95
C LEU A 40 0.56 -14.64 19.55
N PHE A 41 0.35 -13.70 18.64
CA PHE A 41 1.41 -12.88 18.04
C PHE A 41 1.62 -11.55 18.77
N GLU A 42 0.61 -11.05 19.49
CA GLU A 42 0.71 -9.82 20.28
C GLU A 42 1.81 -9.88 21.36
N LYS A 43 2.09 -11.07 21.90
CA LYS A 43 3.12 -11.26 22.95
C LYS A 43 4.55 -11.36 22.41
N ILE A 44 4.72 -11.62 21.12
CA ILE A 44 6.04 -11.87 20.51
C ILE A 44 6.65 -10.55 19.99
N ILE A 45 5.80 -9.61 19.62
CA ILE A 45 6.18 -8.33 19.03
C ILE A 45 6.08 -7.25 20.12
N GLU A 46 7.11 -7.16 20.96
CA GLU A 46 7.29 -6.00 21.83
C GLU A 46 7.84 -4.84 20.98
N GLU A 47 7.02 -3.80 20.82
CA GLU A 47 7.32 -2.56 20.11
C GLU A 47 7.54 -2.68 18.59
N ILE A 48 7.55 -1.51 17.95
CA ILE A 48 7.66 -1.22 16.51
C ILE A 48 9.09 -1.59 16.01
N LYS A 49 9.55 -2.80 16.30
CA LYS A 49 10.85 -3.33 15.89
C LYS A 49 10.61 -4.59 15.07
N LEU A 50 11.32 -4.70 13.95
CA LEU A 50 11.21 -5.85 13.06
C LEU A 50 11.84 -7.08 13.70
N GLN A 51 12.87 -6.92 14.53
CA GLN A 51 13.43 -8.01 15.34
C GLN A 51 12.61 -8.23 16.61
N THR A 52 12.14 -9.46 16.81
CA THR A 52 11.36 -9.85 17.99
C THR A 52 12.26 -10.06 19.23
N THR A 53 11.65 -10.37 20.38
CA THR A 53 12.40 -10.77 21.59
C THR A 53 13.29 -11.99 21.38
N ASN A 54 12.97 -12.86 20.40
CA ASN A 54 13.87 -13.91 19.94
C ASN A 54 14.75 -13.35 18.79
N LEU A 55 16.05 -13.24 19.05
CA LEU A 55 17.02 -12.66 18.10
C LEU A 55 17.09 -13.35 16.73
N LYS A 56 16.55 -14.57 16.60
CA LYS A 56 16.49 -15.33 15.34
C LYS A 56 15.18 -15.12 14.56
N LEU A 57 14.19 -14.43 15.13
CA LEU A 57 12.86 -14.23 14.56
C LEU A 57 12.62 -12.75 14.26
N PHE A 58 12.12 -12.49 13.07
CA PHE A 58 11.78 -11.16 12.57
C PHE A 58 10.31 -11.15 12.12
N ALA A 59 9.66 -10.00 12.26
CA ALA A 59 8.27 -9.77 11.90
C ALA A 59 8.18 -8.48 11.06
N GLY A 60 7.22 -8.43 10.14
CA GLY A 60 6.97 -7.28 9.29
C GLY A 60 5.55 -7.22 8.77
N GLY A 61 5.16 -6.08 8.22
CA GLY A 61 3.81 -5.81 7.72
C GLY A 61 2.78 -5.54 8.82
N ASP A 62 1.51 -5.84 8.52
CA ASP A 62 0.37 -5.46 9.37
C ASP A 62 0.42 -6.03 10.79
N ILE A 63 1.16 -7.12 11.00
CA ILE A 63 1.36 -7.73 12.31
C ILE A 63 2.20 -6.86 13.24
N VAL A 64 3.03 -5.97 12.69
CA VAL A 64 3.89 -5.03 13.43
C VAL A 64 3.29 -3.63 13.45
N SER A 65 2.91 -3.10 12.28
CA SER A 65 2.44 -1.71 12.15
C SER A 65 0.94 -1.52 12.39
N GLY A 66 0.18 -2.61 12.49
CA GLY A 66 -1.26 -2.59 12.26
C GLY A 66 -1.61 -2.42 10.78
N PRO A 67 -2.92 -2.46 10.45
CA PRO A 67 -3.40 -2.47 9.07
C PRO A 67 -2.89 -1.26 8.28
N SER A 68 -2.20 -1.51 7.17
CA SER A 68 -1.62 -0.46 6.34
C SER A 68 -1.79 -0.70 4.85
N THR A 69 -1.05 0.06 4.03
CA THR A 69 -1.02 -0.17 2.58
C THR A 69 -0.09 -1.33 2.23
N VAL A 70 -0.37 -2.02 1.13
CA VAL A 70 0.48 -3.09 0.60
C VAL A 70 1.93 -2.62 0.40
N VAL A 71 2.12 -1.38 -0.05
CA VAL A 71 3.45 -0.77 -0.24
C VAL A 71 4.24 -0.71 1.07
N LYS A 72 3.58 -0.36 2.19
CA LYS A 72 4.23 -0.33 3.51
C LYS A 72 4.58 -1.73 4.00
N ALA A 73 3.73 -2.73 3.72
CA ALA A 73 4.04 -4.12 4.03
C ALA A 73 5.25 -4.62 3.24
N ILE A 74 5.35 -4.30 1.95
CA ILE A 74 6.52 -4.62 1.11
C ILE A 74 7.79 -3.94 1.65
N ALA A 75 7.71 -2.64 1.97
CA ALA A 75 8.82 -1.90 2.54
C ALA A 75 9.30 -2.52 3.87
N SER A 76 8.37 -2.92 4.73
CA SER A 76 8.68 -3.65 5.97
C SER A 76 9.36 -5.00 5.70
N GLY A 77 8.96 -5.71 4.63
CA GLY A 77 9.63 -6.93 4.19
C GLY A 77 11.08 -6.71 3.74
N HIS A 78 11.34 -5.63 2.99
CA HIS A 78 12.71 -5.25 2.60
C HIS A 78 13.58 -4.94 3.83
N GLN A 79 13.05 -4.13 4.76
CA GLN A 79 13.76 -3.80 5.99
C GLN A 79 14.06 -5.06 6.83
N ALA A 80 13.10 -5.99 6.94
CA ALA A 80 13.31 -7.25 7.64
C ALA A 80 14.41 -8.10 6.98
N ALA A 81 14.46 -8.15 5.64
CA ALA A 81 15.50 -8.86 4.91
C ALA A 81 16.90 -8.27 5.15
N GLU A 82 17.02 -6.93 5.16
CA GLU A 82 18.26 -6.23 5.47
C GLU A 82 18.74 -6.52 6.90
N GLU A 83 17.84 -6.52 7.88
CA GLU A 83 18.18 -6.83 9.27
C GLU A 83 18.60 -8.29 9.46
N ILE A 84 17.92 -9.23 8.79
CA ILE A 84 18.28 -10.65 8.79
C ILE A 84 19.68 -10.85 8.22
N ASP A 85 19.95 -10.29 7.03
CA ASP A 85 21.27 -10.39 6.39
C ASP A 85 22.35 -9.77 7.27
N LYS A 86 22.11 -8.58 7.83
CA LYS A 86 23.02 -7.94 8.78
C LYS A 86 23.30 -8.82 10.01
N ALA A 87 22.28 -9.44 10.60
CA ALA A 87 22.44 -10.30 11.77
C ALA A 87 23.26 -11.56 11.45
N ILE A 88 23.03 -12.18 10.29
CA ILE A 88 23.79 -13.36 9.83
C ILE A 88 25.24 -12.98 9.56
N ARG A 89 25.50 -11.91 8.80
CA ARG A 89 26.85 -11.46 8.45
C ARG A 89 27.66 -11.09 9.68
N THR A 90 27.07 -10.34 10.61
CA THR A 90 27.72 -9.96 11.87
C THR A 90 28.13 -11.21 12.65
N LYS A 91 27.26 -12.22 12.71
CA LYS A 91 27.56 -13.49 13.37
C LYS A 91 28.69 -14.27 12.69
N ASN A 92 28.80 -14.20 11.37
CA ASN A 92 29.83 -14.88 10.59
C ASN A 92 31.13 -14.08 10.44
N GLY A 93 31.18 -12.81 10.89
CA GLY A 93 32.31 -11.92 10.67
C GLY A 93 32.47 -11.46 9.22
N GLU A 94 31.37 -11.50 8.44
CA GLU A 94 31.34 -11.08 7.04
C GLU A 94 31.19 -9.55 6.92
N PRO A 95 31.69 -8.93 5.83
CA PRO A 95 31.46 -7.51 5.57
C PRO A 95 29.97 -7.23 5.30
N PRO A 96 29.49 -6.01 5.57
CA PRO A 96 28.11 -5.60 5.27
C PRO A 96 27.77 -5.77 3.78
N TYR A 97 26.52 -6.13 3.48
CA TYR A 97 26.02 -6.16 2.11
C TYR A 97 26.13 -4.78 1.46
N LYS A 98 26.53 -4.77 0.19
CA LYS A 98 26.53 -3.57 -0.66
C LYS A 98 25.60 -3.84 -1.84
N PRO A 99 24.52 -3.06 -2.01
CA PRO A 99 23.67 -3.21 -3.17
C PRO A 99 24.46 -2.92 -4.46
N PRO A 100 24.09 -3.56 -5.59
CA PRO A 100 24.65 -3.20 -6.88
C PRO A 100 24.36 -1.72 -7.18
N LEU A 101 25.22 -1.09 -7.97
CA LEU A 101 24.96 0.26 -8.45
C LEU A 101 23.70 0.25 -9.29
N GLU A 102 22.79 1.18 -9.00
CA GLU A 102 21.62 1.40 -9.85
C GLU A 102 22.10 1.87 -11.22
N GLU A 103 21.61 1.21 -12.27
CA GLU A 103 21.81 1.68 -13.63
C GLU A 103 21.09 3.02 -13.79
N LYS A 104 21.84 4.08 -14.08
CA LYS A 104 21.24 5.35 -14.44
C LYS A 104 20.58 5.20 -15.80
N ILE A 105 19.26 5.18 -15.82
CA ILE A 105 18.49 5.26 -17.05
C ILE A 105 18.46 6.73 -17.45
N GLU A 106 19.17 7.07 -18.52
CA GLU A 106 19.07 8.40 -19.12
C GLU A 106 17.73 8.50 -19.86
N ILE A 107 16.82 9.32 -19.32
CA ILE A 107 15.53 9.61 -19.95
C ILE A 107 15.68 10.92 -20.72
N PRO A 108 15.61 10.92 -22.07
CA PRO A 108 15.72 12.15 -22.84
C PRO A 108 14.59 13.13 -22.50
N LEU A 109 14.93 14.39 -22.19
CA LEU A 109 13.97 15.47 -21.98
C LEU A 109 13.48 16.03 -23.33
N ILE A 110 12.74 15.23 -24.09
CA ILE A 110 11.98 15.68 -25.25
C ILE A 110 10.60 16.12 -24.75
N ILE A 111 10.36 17.43 -24.76
CA ILE A 111 9.06 18.02 -24.45
C ILE A 111 8.39 18.32 -25.80
N ASP A 112 7.24 17.70 -26.05
CA ASP A 112 6.41 18.09 -27.19
C ASP A 112 5.66 19.37 -26.83
N GLU A 113 5.92 20.46 -27.54
CA GLU A 113 5.24 21.74 -27.34
C GLU A 113 3.77 21.69 -27.82
N ASN A 114 3.39 20.69 -28.62
CA ASN A 114 2.05 20.54 -29.21
C ASN A 114 1.27 19.37 -28.58
N ILE A 115 1.16 19.36 -27.26
CA ILE A 115 0.34 18.36 -26.56
C ILE A 115 -1.12 18.56 -26.96
N THR A 116 -1.66 17.62 -27.73
CA THR A 116 -3.09 17.57 -28.01
C THR A 116 -3.78 16.80 -26.91
N GLU A 117 -4.67 17.46 -26.14
CA GLU A 117 -5.48 16.77 -25.15
C GLU A 117 -6.42 15.76 -25.83
N LEU A 118 -6.13 14.47 -25.63
CA LEU A 118 -6.93 13.36 -26.11
C LEU A 118 -7.69 12.71 -24.96
N PRO A 119 -8.90 12.18 -25.20
CA PRO A 119 -9.66 11.46 -24.17
C PRO A 119 -8.94 10.16 -23.78
N GLN A 120 -8.99 9.83 -22.48
CA GLN A 120 -8.44 8.60 -21.91
C GLN A 120 -9.11 7.36 -22.49
N ALA A 121 -8.33 6.32 -22.81
CA ALA A 121 -8.88 5.04 -23.23
C ALA A 121 -9.66 4.37 -22.09
N ARG A 122 -10.87 3.87 -22.38
CA ARG A 122 -11.66 3.12 -21.38
C ARG A 122 -11.05 1.75 -21.13
N MET A 123 -10.71 1.45 -19.88
CA MET A 123 -10.23 0.13 -19.46
C MET A 123 -11.32 -0.93 -19.69
N PRO A 124 -11.06 -1.97 -20.51
CA PRO A 124 -11.96 -3.09 -20.66
C PRO A 124 -12.09 -3.84 -19.33
N LYS A 125 -13.33 -4.14 -18.92
CA LYS A 125 -13.58 -4.84 -17.66
C LYS A 125 -14.30 -6.15 -17.87
N LEU A 126 -14.00 -7.13 -17.03
CA LEU A 126 -14.75 -8.38 -16.98
C LEU A 126 -16.22 -8.09 -16.67
N VAL A 127 -17.17 -8.78 -17.33
CA VAL A 127 -18.60 -8.58 -17.06
C VAL A 127 -18.93 -8.99 -15.63
N ILE A 128 -19.81 -8.23 -14.95
CA ILE A 128 -20.15 -8.43 -13.53
C ILE A 128 -20.57 -9.87 -13.21
N SER A 129 -21.40 -10.49 -14.06
CA SER A 129 -21.85 -11.87 -13.88
C SER A 129 -20.72 -12.90 -13.80
N LYS A 130 -19.56 -12.59 -14.42
CA LYS A 130 -18.37 -13.44 -14.38
C LYS A 130 -17.44 -13.14 -13.21
N ARG A 131 -17.67 -12.09 -12.42
CA ARG A 131 -16.79 -11.72 -11.28
C ARG A 131 -17.13 -12.45 -9.98
N ILE A 132 -18.32 -13.04 -9.89
CA ILE A 132 -18.92 -13.47 -8.62
C ILE A 132 -18.21 -14.69 -8.03
N ASN A 133 -17.77 -15.62 -8.87
CA ASN A 133 -17.30 -16.95 -8.43
C ASN A 133 -15.86 -17.26 -8.87
N ASN A 134 -15.00 -16.25 -9.01
CA ASN A 134 -13.58 -16.47 -9.30
C ASN A 134 -12.73 -15.26 -8.91
N PHE A 135 -11.41 -15.48 -8.93
CA PHE A 135 -10.38 -14.46 -8.69
C PHE A 135 -9.75 -13.97 -10.00
N LYS A 136 -10.48 -13.98 -11.11
CA LYS A 136 -9.95 -13.46 -12.38
C LYS A 136 -9.81 -11.94 -12.31
N GLU A 137 -8.84 -11.42 -13.04
CA GLU A 137 -8.60 -9.99 -13.14
C GLU A 137 -9.83 -9.27 -13.69
N VAL A 138 -10.19 -8.15 -13.04
CA VAL A 138 -11.36 -7.35 -13.44
C VAL A 138 -10.99 -6.39 -14.55
N GLU A 139 -9.83 -5.75 -14.47
CA GLU A 139 -9.30 -4.87 -15.50
C GLU A 139 -8.55 -5.74 -16.50
N LEU A 140 -9.05 -5.87 -17.73
CA LEU A 140 -8.53 -6.87 -18.70
C LEU A 140 -7.33 -6.35 -19.51
N GLY A 141 -6.80 -5.19 -19.16
CA GLY A 141 -5.72 -4.52 -19.87
C GLY A 141 -6.14 -3.95 -21.23
N PHE A 142 -5.20 -3.25 -21.86
CA PHE A 142 -5.36 -2.69 -23.19
C PHE A 142 -4.83 -3.62 -24.28
N THR A 143 -5.41 -3.51 -25.48
CA THR A 143 -4.75 -4.05 -26.68
C THR A 143 -3.47 -3.26 -26.93
N ARG A 144 -2.51 -3.84 -27.65
CA ARG A 144 -1.25 -3.17 -28.02
C ARG A 144 -1.48 -1.78 -28.60
N GLU A 145 -2.43 -1.66 -29.52
CA GLU A 145 -2.81 -0.39 -30.17
C GLU A 145 -3.29 0.65 -29.15
N LYS A 146 -4.19 0.26 -28.24
CA LYS A 146 -4.70 1.15 -27.18
C LYS A 146 -3.64 1.51 -26.15
N ALA A 147 -2.72 0.59 -25.84
CA ALA A 147 -1.62 0.84 -24.93
C ALA A 147 -0.64 1.86 -25.53
N ILE A 148 -0.31 1.75 -26.82
CA ILE A 148 0.52 2.73 -27.53
C ILE A 148 -0.18 4.10 -27.54
N TYR A 149 -1.46 4.14 -27.92
CA TYR A 149 -2.25 5.36 -27.89
C TYR A 149 -2.29 6.02 -26.50
N GLU A 150 -2.43 5.25 -25.43
CA GLU A 150 -2.43 5.78 -24.06
C GLU A 150 -1.03 6.27 -23.64
N ALA A 151 0.04 5.62 -24.11
CA ALA A 151 1.42 6.04 -23.86
C ALA A 151 1.79 7.34 -24.60
N GLU A 152 1.25 7.56 -25.80
CA GLU A 152 1.41 8.80 -26.58
C GLU A 152 0.74 10.00 -25.89
N ARG A 153 -0.20 9.78 -24.96
CA ARG A 153 -0.77 10.84 -24.11
C ARG A 153 0.13 11.27 -22.93
N CYS A 154 1.36 10.76 -22.83
CA CYS A 154 2.24 11.04 -21.70
C CYS A 154 2.48 12.54 -21.53
N LEU A 155 2.10 13.09 -20.37
CA LEU A 155 2.26 14.51 -20.03
C LEU A 155 3.62 14.85 -19.39
N ARG A 156 4.62 13.96 -19.49
CA ARG A 156 5.97 14.13 -18.90
C ARG A 156 5.95 14.57 -17.43
N CYS A 157 5.19 13.88 -16.57
CA CYS A 157 5.18 14.19 -15.12
C CYS A 157 6.54 13.95 -14.43
N ASP A 158 7.49 13.30 -15.12
CA ASP A 158 8.90 13.15 -14.74
C ASP A 158 9.76 14.38 -15.06
N ALA A 159 9.29 15.28 -15.93
CA ALA A 159 10.02 16.48 -16.33
C ALA A 159 9.98 17.52 -15.21
N GLU A 160 10.95 17.44 -14.30
CA GLU A 160 11.26 18.50 -13.36
C GLU A 160 12.00 19.60 -14.13
N ILE A 161 11.26 20.64 -14.53
CA ILE A 161 11.83 21.85 -15.12
C ILE A 161 12.24 22.73 -13.93
N GLU A 162 13.54 22.95 -13.73
CA GLU A 162 14.01 23.95 -12.75
C GLU A 162 13.52 25.34 -13.22
N GLU A 163 12.68 26.01 -12.42
CA GLU A 163 12.33 27.43 -12.59
C GLU A 163 13.49 28.35 -12.19
#